data_AF-C0ZXU9-F1
#
_entry.id   AF-C0ZXU9-F1
#
_cell.length_a   1.000
_cell.length_b   1.000
_cell.length_c   1.000
_cell.angle_alpha   90.00
_cell.angle_beta   90.00
_cell.angle_gamma   90.00
#
_symmetry.space_group_name_H-M   'P 1'
#
loop_
_entity.id
_entity.type
_entity.pdbx_description
1 polymer ?
#
loop_
_entity_poly.entity_id
_entity_poly.type
_entity_poly.pdbx_seq_one_letter_code
_entity_poly.pdbx_strand_id
1 'polypeptide(L)'
;MSEHSPTYGHNEPPQPSRLENEIAAKFAGIPNAQLIRKMEKAQDFGYDDEEFELNRRLKLGGLAWRWSGDFYRPTVEVYKPEDVDES
;
A
#
# COMPACT_ATOMS: atom_id res chain seq x y z
N MET A 1 15.13 47.04 10.35
CA MET A 1 13.92 46.57 9.66
C MET A 1 14.17 45.11 9.35
N SER A 2 13.50 44.21 10.08
CA SER A 2 13.70 42.77 9.97
C SER A 2 12.94 42.25 8.76
N GLU A 3 13.65 41.82 7.72
CA GLU A 3 13.05 41.07 6.63
C GLU A 3 13.00 39.59 7.04
N HIS A 4 11.87 39.17 7.60
CA HIS A 4 11.55 37.76 7.76
C HIS A 4 10.90 37.27 6.45
N SER A 5 11.67 36.57 5.64
CA SER A 5 11.14 35.79 4.51
C SER A 5 10.24 34.67 5.05
N PRO A 6 8.99 34.51 4.57
CA PRO A 6 8.18 33.36 4.91
C PRO A 6 8.71 32.15 4.13
N THR A 7 9.33 31.20 4.83
CA THR A 7 9.58 29.87 4.28
C THR A 7 8.23 29.17 4.11
N TYR A 8 7.66 29.22 2.91
CA TYR A 8 6.57 28.35 2.52
C TYR A 8 7.05 26.90 2.65
N GLY A 9 6.57 26.21 3.68
CA GLY A 9 6.75 24.77 3.82
C GLY A 9 6.14 24.09 2.60
N HIS A 10 6.98 23.48 1.77
CA HIS A 10 6.55 22.61 0.68
C HIS A 10 5.78 21.44 1.27
N ASN A 11 4.44 21.50 1.19
CA ASN A 11 3.57 20.32 1.32
C ASN A 11 3.61 19.52 0.01
N GLU A 12 4.80 19.17 -0.46
CA GLU A 12 4.94 18.17 -1.52
C GLU A 12 4.73 16.79 -0.88
N PRO A 13 3.92 15.90 -1.47
CA PRO A 13 3.86 14.53 -1.02
C PRO A 13 5.28 13.96 -1.04
N PRO A 14 5.67 13.17 -0.01
CA PRO A 14 7.02 12.61 0.05
C PRO A 14 7.30 11.85 -1.25
N GLN A 15 8.43 12.18 -1.88
CA GLN A 15 8.84 11.52 -3.10
C GLN A 15 9.05 10.03 -2.84
N PRO A 16 8.59 9.13 -3.72
CA PRO A 16 8.76 7.70 -3.53
C PRO A 16 10.25 7.37 -3.50
N SER A 17 10.64 6.57 -2.51
CA SER A 17 11.99 6.04 -2.38
C SER A 17 12.40 5.23 -3.62
N ARG A 18 13.71 5.05 -3.80
CA ARG A 18 14.25 4.21 -4.87
C ARG A 18 13.66 2.80 -4.85
N LEU A 19 13.52 2.21 -3.66
CA LEU A 19 12.93 0.88 -3.48
C LEU A 19 11.46 0.84 -3.94
N GLU A 20 10.66 1.83 -3.55
CA GLU A 20 9.26 1.95 -4.00
C GLU A 20 9.16 2.03 -5.52
N ASN A 21 10.06 2.77 -6.17
CA ASN A 21 10.08 2.87 -7.62
C ASN A 21 10.48 1.55 -8.29
N GLU A 22 11.47 0.85 -7.75
CA GLU A 22 11.92 -0.46 -8.26
C GLU A 22 10.82 -1.52 -8.12
N ILE A 23 10.12 -1.56 -6.99
CA ILE A 23 8.99 -2.49 -6.76
C ILE A 23 7.79 -2.10 -7.64
N ALA A 24 7.40 -0.83 -7.69
CA ALA A 24 6.29 -0.38 -8.53
C ALA A 24 6.51 -0.69 -10.02
N ALA A 25 7.75 -0.58 -10.50
CA ALA A 25 8.12 -0.94 -11.87
C ALA A 25 7.89 -2.44 -12.17
N LYS A 26 8.13 -3.35 -11.22
CA LYS A 26 7.88 -4.80 -11.39
C LYS A 26 6.39 -5.10 -11.65
N PHE A 27 5.50 -4.27 -11.13
CA PHE A 27 4.05 -4.46 -11.20
C PHE A 27 3.34 -3.44 -12.11
N ALA A 28 4.09 -2.71 -12.93
CA ALA A 28 3.52 -1.83 -13.93
C ALA A 28 2.58 -2.62 -14.86
N GLY A 29 1.33 -2.18 -14.98
CA GLY A 29 0.30 -2.85 -15.78
C GLY A 29 -0.37 -4.06 -15.11
N ILE A 30 0.07 -4.47 -13.91
CA ILE A 30 -0.60 -5.51 -13.11
C ILE A 30 -1.66 -4.84 -12.24
N PRO A 31 -2.96 -5.17 -12.33
CA PRO A 31 -4.00 -4.59 -11.47
C PRO A 31 -3.98 -5.18 -10.05
N ASN A 32 -4.57 -4.47 -9.08
CA ASN A 32 -4.63 -4.90 -7.67
C ASN A 32 -5.23 -6.30 -7.50
N ALA A 33 -6.29 -6.62 -8.26
CA ALA A 33 -6.91 -7.94 -8.23
C ALA A 33 -5.93 -9.08 -8.62
N GLN A 34 -4.97 -8.80 -9.50
CA GLN A 34 -3.96 -9.79 -9.88
C GLN A 34 -2.86 -9.90 -8.82
N LEU A 35 -2.47 -8.80 -8.16
CA LEU A 35 -1.57 -8.85 -6.99
C LEU A 35 -2.17 -9.68 -5.86
N ILE A 36 -3.42 -9.40 -5.51
CA ILE A 36 -4.16 -10.15 -4.48
C ILE A 36 -4.18 -11.65 -4.80
N ARG A 37 -4.54 -12.02 -6.04
CA ARG A 37 -4.55 -13.43 -6.46
C ARG A 37 -3.18 -14.10 -6.40
N LYS A 38 -2.08 -13.35 -6.56
CA LYS A 38 -0.73 -13.91 -6.38
C LYS A 38 -0.44 -14.14 -4.90
N MET A 39 -0.75 -13.16 -4.04
CA MET A 39 -0.60 -13.27 -2.59
C MET A 39 -1.38 -14.47 -2.04
N GLU A 40 -2.67 -14.59 -2.35
CA GLU A 40 -3.56 -15.67 -1.88
C GLU A 40 -3.15 -17.07 -2.37
N LYS A 41 -2.33 -17.15 -3.43
CA LYS A 41 -1.86 -18.42 -3.99
C LYS A 41 -0.46 -18.82 -3.55
N ALA A 42 0.31 -17.91 -2.92
CA ALA A 42 1.65 -18.25 -2.49
C ALA A 42 1.57 -19.23 -1.32
N GLN A 43 2.19 -20.39 -1.46
CA GLN A 43 2.23 -21.40 -0.41
C GLN A 43 3.27 -21.08 0.69
N ASP A 44 4.29 -20.29 0.34
CA ASP A 44 5.49 -20.08 1.16
C ASP A 44 5.69 -18.63 1.61
N PHE A 45 4.62 -17.83 1.71
CA PHE A 45 4.69 -16.41 2.11
C PHE A 45 5.61 -15.51 1.24
N GLY A 46 6.04 -15.99 0.07
CA GLY A 46 6.95 -15.28 -0.84
C GLY A 46 6.28 -14.20 -1.68
N TYR A 47 5.50 -13.32 -1.06
CA TYR A 47 4.75 -12.24 -1.71
C TYR A 47 5.12 -10.85 -1.21
N ASP A 48 6.33 -10.66 -0.66
CA ASP A 48 6.77 -9.39 -0.06
C ASP A 48 6.67 -8.19 -1.03
N ASP A 49 7.05 -8.40 -2.30
CA ASP A 49 6.96 -7.37 -3.33
C ASP A 49 5.49 -7.03 -3.65
N GLU A 50 4.63 -8.05 -3.81
CA GLU A 50 3.19 -7.87 -4.03
C GLU A 50 2.50 -7.20 -2.84
N GLU A 51 2.86 -7.59 -1.62
CA GLU A 51 2.36 -7.05 -0.37
C GLU A 51 2.68 -5.56 -0.25
N PHE A 52 3.94 -5.22 -0.50
CA PHE A 52 4.44 -3.87 -0.45
C PHE A 52 3.74 -2.98 -1.49
N GLU A 53 3.62 -3.46 -2.74
CA GLU A 53 2.95 -2.71 -3.79
C GLU A 53 1.44 -2.58 -3.54
N LEU A 54 0.77 -3.63 -3.06
CA LEU A 54 -0.64 -3.56 -2.72
C LEU A 54 -0.88 -2.53 -1.61
N ASN A 55 -0.06 -2.55 -0.56
CA ASN A 55 -0.11 -1.58 0.53
C ASN A 55 0.08 -0.16 0.03
N ARG A 56 1.09 0.08 -0.83
CA ARG A 56 1.36 1.38 -1.43
C ARG A 56 0.15 1.90 -2.22
N ARG A 57 -0.45 1.07 -3.09
CA ARG A 57 -1.58 1.46 -3.93
C ARG A 57 -2.85 1.73 -3.13
N LEU A 58 -3.15 0.90 -2.14
CA LEU A 58 -4.33 1.07 -1.31
C LEU A 58 -4.23 2.34 -0.46
N LYS A 59 -3.06 2.62 0.12
CA LYS A 59 -2.82 3.87 0.86
C LYS A 59 -3.05 5.12 0.02
N LEU A 60 -2.63 5.13 -1.25
CA LEU A 60 -2.91 6.25 -2.17
C LEU A 60 -4.42 6.48 -2.40
N GLY A 61 -5.23 5.44 -2.25
CA GLY A 61 -6.69 5.50 -2.33
C GLY A 61 -7.42 5.60 -0.99
N GLY A 62 -6.70 5.77 0.13
CA GLY A 62 -7.30 5.80 1.47
C GLY A 62 -7.83 4.45 1.95
N LEU A 63 -7.32 3.34 1.40
CA LEU A 63 -7.69 1.98 1.75
C LEU A 63 -6.54 1.27 2.47
N ALA A 64 -6.88 0.22 3.21
CA ALA A 64 -5.95 -0.72 3.79
C ALA A 64 -6.39 -2.15 3.47
N TRP A 65 -5.57 -3.12 3.85
CA TRP A 65 -5.89 -4.53 3.68
C TRP A 65 -5.37 -5.36 4.86
N ARG A 66 -5.93 -6.54 5.02
CA ARG A 66 -5.51 -7.56 5.99
C ARG A 66 -5.77 -8.96 5.44
N TRP A 67 -5.15 -9.97 6.04
CA TRP A 67 -5.56 -11.35 5.82
C TRP A 67 -6.90 -11.62 6.52
N SER A 68 -7.74 -12.44 5.90
CA SER A 68 -8.95 -12.95 6.53
C SER A 68 -8.59 -13.82 7.74
N GLY A 69 -9.54 -13.96 8.67
CA GLY A 69 -9.40 -14.83 9.84
C GLY A 69 -9.46 -16.33 9.54
N ASP A 70 -9.66 -16.73 8.26
CA ASP A 70 -9.68 -18.14 7.86
C ASP A 70 -8.27 -18.68 7.70
N PHE A 71 -7.85 -19.52 8.65
CA PHE A 71 -6.54 -20.13 8.66
C PHE A 71 -6.33 -21.16 7.54
N TYR A 72 -7.39 -21.81 7.05
CA TYR A 72 -7.29 -22.86 6.04
C TYR A 72 -7.34 -22.31 4.62
N ARG A 73 -7.97 -21.15 4.43
CA ARG A 73 -8.09 -20.46 3.14
C ARG A 73 -7.96 -18.95 3.34
N PRO A 74 -6.76 -18.46 3.71
CA PRO A 74 -6.55 -17.04 3.90
C PRO A 74 -6.78 -16.30 2.58
N THR A 75 -7.57 -15.22 2.65
CA THR A 75 -7.88 -14.32 1.54
C THR A 75 -7.53 -12.90 1.93
N VAL A 76 -7.27 -12.04 0.94
CA VAL A 76 -7.01 -10.62 1.21
C VAL A 76 -8.34 -9.88 1.36
N GLU A 77 -8.53 -9.20 2.47
CA GLU A 77 -9.64 -8.30 2.74
C GLU A 77 -9.19 -6.85 2.59
N VAL A 78 -9.88 -6.05 1.75
CA VAL A 78 -9.64 -4.62 1.59
C VAL A 78 -10.72 -3.85 2.34
N TYR A 79 -10.33 -2.86 3.14
CA TYR A 79 -11.23 -2.09 3.99
C TYR A 79 -10.81 -0.62 4.02
N LYS A 80 -11.72 0.28 4.43
CA LYS A 80 -11.34 1.65 4.74
C LYS A 80 -10.89 1.73 6.20
N PRO A 81 -9.73 2.34 6.51
CA PRO A 81 -9.25 2.43 7.90
C PRO A 81 -10.22 3.14 8.86
N GLU A 82 -11.03 4.06 8.35
CA GLU A 82 -12.08 4.77 9.11
C GLU A 82 -13.23 3.85 9.56
N ASP A 83 -13.44 2.72 8.89
CA ASP A 83 -14.49 1.74 9.23
C ASP A 83 -14.05 0.77 10.35
N VAL A 84 -12.86 0.97 10.94
CA VAL A 84 -12.33 0.14 12.05
C VAL A 84 -12.50 0.81 13.42
N ASP A 85 -13.09 2.00 13.46
CA ASP A 85 -13.62 2.55 14.72
C ASP A 85 -14.90 1.77 15.10
N GLU A 86 -14.94 1.27 16.34
CA GLU A 86 -16.05 0.57 17.01
C GLU A 86 -16.18 -0.95 16.82
N SER A 87 -15.53 -1.72 17.72
CA SER A 87 -16.17 -2.67 18.68
C SER A 87 -15.13 -3.34 19.57
#